data_AF-A0A125QKG4-F1
#
_entry.id   AF-A0A125QKG4-F1
#
_cell.length_a   1.000
_cell.length_b   1.000
_cell.length_c   1.000
_cell.angle_alpha   90.00
_cell.angle_beta   90.00
_cell.angle_gamma   90.00
#
_symmetry.space_group_name_H-M   'P 1'
#
loop_
_entity.id
_entity.type
_entity.pdbx_description
1 polymer ?
#
loop_
_entity_poly.entity_id
_entity_poly.type
_entity_poly.pdbx_seq_one_letter_code
_entity_poly.pdbx_strand_id
1 'polypeptide(L)'
;MFTQFAHDLCAARRKAGLSQQDLCILLELGSKDVAALETGAMPPTIEQMCRLSIIYNRSFTQVYQGIMQSAREALFRNLPDLPETAENAGSNLNRDSTLKRLDRELTAALTQHHARS
;
A
#
# COMPACT_ATOMS: atom_id res chain seq x y z
N MET A 1 5.13 -9.30 -2.41
CA MET A 1 5.13 -7.87 -2.74
C MET A 1 5.73 -7.00 -1.62
N PHE A 2 5.70 -7.41 -0.34
CA PHE A 2 6.28 -6.63 0.78
C PHE A 2 7.54 -7.24 1.40
N THR A 3 8.32 -8.01 0.63
CA THR A 3 9.50 -8.72 1.12
C THR A 3 10.56 -7.78 1.69
N GLN A 4 10.84 -6.65 1.03
CA GLN A 4 11.80 -5.67 1.54
C GLN A 4 11.35 -5.05 2.87
N PHE A 5 10.06 -4.72 3.00
CA PHE A 5 9.50 -4.23 4.26
C PHE A 5 9.65 -5.25 5.39
N ALA A 6 9.29 -6.51 5.11
CA ALA A 6 9.38 -7.59 6.07
C ALA A 6 10.83 -7.79 6.58
N HIS A 7 11.80 -7.74 5.66
CA HIS A 7 13.23 -7.76 5.99
C HIS A 7 13.64 -6.56 6.85
N ASP A 8 13.24 -5.35 6.46
CA ASP A 8 13.55 -4.12 7.18
C ASP A 8 12.95 -4.09 8.59
N LEU A 9 11.71 -4.60 8.73
CA LEU A 9 11.01 -4.73 10.01
C LEU A 9 11.75 -5.73 10.92
N CYS A 10 12.06 -6.93 10.40
CA CYS A 10 12.82 -7.93 11.14
C CYS A 10 14.19 -7.40 11.60
N ALA A 11 14.89 -6.69 10.72
CA ALA A 11 16.19 -6.10 11.02
C ALA A 11 16.07 -5.01 12.09
N ALA A 12 15.09 -4.12 11.98
CA ALA A 12 14.83 -3.06 12.96
C ALA A 12 14.47 -3.64 14.34
N ARG A 13 13.58 -4.64 14.37
CA ARG A 13 13.18 -5.33 15.59
C ARG A 13 14.37 -5.96 16.29
N ARG A 14 15.17 -6.76 15.56
CA ARG A 14 16.36 -7.43 16.11
C ARG A 14 17.40 -6.41 16.59
N LYS A 15 17.62 -5.32 15.84
CA LYS A 15 18.52 -4.24 16.24
C LYS A 15 18.08 -3.55 17.53
N ALA A 16 16.78 -3.42 17.75
CA ALA A 16 16.19 -2.87 18.97
C ALA A 16 16.16 -3.86 20.15
N GLY A 17 16.55 -5.13 19.95
CA GLY A 17 16.50 -6.17 20.97
C GLY A 17 15.08 -6.65 21.32
N LEU A 18 14.09 -6.34 20.48
CA LEU A 18 12.70 -6.69 20.73
C LEU A 18 12.37 -8.10 20.21
N SER A 19 11.52 -8.82 20.92
CA SER A 19 10.89 -10.07 20.49
C SER A 19 9.64 -9.80 19.63
N GLN A 20 9.13 -10.81 18.94
CA GLN A 20 7.82 -10.69 18.28
C GLN A 20 6.69 -10.48 19.29
N GLN A 21 6.81 -11.00 20.52
CA GLN A 21 5.83 -10.80 21.57
C GLN A 21 5.77 -9.34 22.02
N ASP A 22 6.90 -8.64 22.03
CA ASP A 22 6.93 -7.19 22.32
C ASP A 22 6.18 -6.42 21.24
N LEU A 23 6.33 -6.82 19.97
CA LEU A 23 5.55 -6.23 18.87
C LEU A 23 4.05 -6.52 18.99
N CYS A 24 3.64 -7.70 19.46
CA CYS A 24 2.23 -7.99 19.71
C CYS A 24 1.63 -6.96 20.67
N ILE A 25 2.34 -6.64 21.76
CA ILE A 25 1.89 -5.67 22.76
C ILE A 25 1.92 -4.25 22.18
N LEU A 26 3.05 -3.82 21.59
CA LEU A 26 3.25 -2.44 21.11
C LEU A 26 2.33 -2.07 19.94
N LEU A 27 1.98 -3.05 19.10
CA LEU A 27 1.09 -2.86 17.96
C LEU A 27 -0.35 -3.26 18.24
N GLU A 28 -0.64 -3.81 19.44
CA GLU A 28 -1.95 -4.36 19.81
C GLU A 28 -2.44 -5.42 18.81
N LEU A 29 -1.53 -6.34 18.44
CA LEU A 29 -1.76 -7.38 17.43
C LEU A 29 -1.62 -8.79 18.00
N GLY A 30 -2.26 -9.75 17.32
CA GLY A 30 -2.01 -11.16 17.56
C GLY A 30 -0.65 -11.61 17.01
N SER A 31 -0.12 -12.71 17.56
CA SER A 31 1.17 -13.28 17.12
C SER A 31 1.17 -13.68 15.64
N LYS A 32 0.02 -14.15 15.12
CA LYS A 32 -0.14 -14.47 13.70
C LYS A 32 0.00 -13.23 12.81
N ASP A 33 -0.53 -12.10 13.22
CA ASP A 33 -0.49 -10.85 12.45
C ASP A 33 0.94 -10.28 12.44
N VAL A 34 1.62 -10.31 13.59
CA VAL A 34 3.04 -9.93 13.67
C VAL A 34 3.90 -10.82 12.75
N ALA A 35 3.67 -12.13 12.77
CA ALA A 35 4.37 -13.04 11.86
C ALA A 35 4.03 -12.76 10.38
N ALA A 36 2.78 -12.43 10.06
CA ALA A 36 2.38 -12.07 8.69
C ALA A 36 3.04 -10.77 8.21
N LEU A 37 3.22 -9.79 9.10
CA LEU A 37 3.98 -8.57 8.82
C LEU A 37 5.48 -8.89 8.59
N GLU A 38 6.08 -9.68 9.47
CA GLU A 38 7.51 -10.04 9.41
C GLU A 38 7.87 -10.99 8.27
N THR A 39 6.88 -11.66 7.66
CA THR A 39 7.05 -12.48 6.44
C THR A 39 6.64 -11.72 5.17
N GLY A 40 6.01 -10.56 5.31
CA GLY A 40 5.48 -9.78 4.19
C GLY A 40 4.27 -10.43 3.51
N ALA A 41 3.63 -11.39 4.19
CA ALA A 41 2.38 -12.01 3.75
C ALA A 41 1.20 -11.02 3.81
N MET A 42 1.27 -10.03 4.70
CA MET A 42 0.28 -8.97 4.86
C MET A 42 0.97 -7.60 4.90
N PRO A 43 0.43 -6.57 4.23
CA PRO A 43 0.90 -5.19 4.41
C PRO A 43 0.46 -4.64 5.78
N PRO A 44 1.24 -3.73 6.39
CA PRO A 44 0.79 -3.02 7.58
C PRO A 44 -0.31 -2.02 7.24
N THR A 45 -1.18 -1.73 8.21
CA THR A 45 -2.09 -0.59 8.15
C THR A 45 -1.33 0.73 8.31
N ILE A 46 -1.96 1.87 7.95
CA ILE A 46 -1.36 3.20 8.15
C ILE A 46 -1.01 3.43 9.62
N GLU A 47 -1.91 3.04 10.53
CA GLU A 47 -1.67 3.19 11.97
C GLU A 47 -0.48 2.34 12.43
N GLN A 48 -0.39 1.08 11.98
CA GLN A 48 0.75 0.21 12.27
C GLN A 48 2.05 0.81 11.72
N MET A 49 2.04 1.38 10.51
CA MET A 49 3.21 2.06 9.94
C MET A 49 3.65 3.26 10.80
N CYS A 50 2.70 4.06 11.29
CA CYS A 50 2.99 5.17 12.20
C CYS A 50 3.62 4.67 13.50
N ARG A 51 3.02 3.66 14.15
CA ARG A 51 3.54 3.06 15.39
C ARG A 51 4.95 2.48 15.19
N LEU A 52 5.16 1.69 14.13
CA LEU A 52 6.47 1.17 13.76
C LEU A 52 7.50 2.27 13.52
N SER A 53 7.08 3.38 12.90
CA SER A 53 7.97 4.51 12.65
C SER A 53 8.40 5.21 13.95
N ILE A 54 7.51 5.27 14.93
CA ILE A 54 7.79 5.80 16.28
C ILE A 54 8.72 4.84 17.03
N ILE A 55 8.40 3.54 17.07
CA ILE A 55 9.17 2.52 17.79
C ILE A 55 10.63 2.48 17.30
N TYR A 56 10.84 2.56 15.99
CA TYR A 56 12.16 2.41 15.39
C TYR A 56 12.81 3.71 14.93
N ASN A 57 12.17 4.85 15.16
CA ASN A 57 12.60 6.18 14.71
C ASN A 57 13.05 6.20 13.22
N ARG A 58 12.25 5.59 12.33
CA ARG A 58 12.53 5.50 10.90
C ARG A 58 11.26 5.46 10.07
N SER A 59 11.31 5.92 8.82
CA SER A 59 10.16 5.81 7.92
C SER A 59 10.19 4.50 7.12
N PHE A 60 9.00 3.93 6.89
CA PHE A 60 8.79 2.73 6.05
C PHE A 60 8.18 3.12 4.69
N THR A 61 8.75 4.13 4.02
CA THR A 61 8.21 4.72 2.79
C THR A 61 8.06 3.73 1.64
N GLN A 62 8.92 2.71 1.57
CA GLN A 62 8.84 1.66 0.54
C GLN A 62 7.53 0.85 0.62
N VAL A 63 6.99 0.64 1.81
CA VAL A 63 5.68 -0.02 1.99
C VAL A 63 4.59 0.77 1.29
N TYR A 64 4.58 2.09 1.53
CA TYR A 64 3.60 2.97 0.94
C TYR A 64 3.65 2.93 -0.59
N GLN A 65 4.86 2.88 -1.18
CA GLN A 65 5.03 2.72 -2.62
C GLN A 65 4.44 1.39 -3.12
N GLY A 66 4.67 0.29 -2.41
CA GLY A 66 4.08 -1.01 -2.73
C GLY A 66 2.56 -1.00 -2.67
N ILE A 67 1.98 -0.44 -1.60
CA ILE A 67 0.51 -0.30 -1.44
C ILE A 67 -0.07 0.57 -2.56
N MET A 68 0.56 1.70 -2.87
CA MET A 68 0.15 2.58 -3.96
C MET A 68 0.21 1.88 -5.30
N GLN A 69 1.21 1.05 -5.55
CA GLN A 69 1.31 0.26 -6.76
C GLN A 69 0.17 -0.75 -6.89
N SER A 70 -0.11 -1.53 -5.84
CA SER A 70 -1.27 -2.44 -5.81
C SER A 70 -2.60 -1.71 -6.02
N ALA A 71 -2.75 -0.52 -5.43
CA ALA A 71 -3.94 0.31 -5.60
C ALA A 71 -4.11 0.80 -7.04
N ARG A 72 -3.02 1.22 -7.70
CA ARG A 72 -3.05 1.61 -9.12
C ARG A 72 -3.49 0.45 -10.01
N GLU A 73 -2.95 -0.74 -9.80
CA GLU A 73 -3.32 -1.93 -10.56
C GLU A 73 -4.80 -2.30 -10.36
N ALA A 74 -5.29 -2.23 -9.12
CA ALA A 74 -6.69 -2.49 -8.81
C ALA A 74 -7.62 -1.44 -9.45
N LEU A 75 -7.28 -0.15 -9.34
CA LEU A 75 -8.04 0.92 -9.98
C LEU A 75 -8.08 0.77 -11.50
N PHE A 76 -6.95 0.42 -12.12
CA PHE A 76 -6.88 0.21 -13.57
C PHE A 76 -7.75 -0.95 -14.02
N ARG A 77 -7.74 -2.08 -13.27
CA ARG A 77 -8.62 -3.22 -13.56
C ARG A 77 -10.10 -2.90 -13.41
N ASN A 78 -10.47 -2.05 -12.45
CA ASN A 78 -11.87 -1.73 -12.17
C ASN A 78 -12.43 -0.62 -13.06
N LEU A 79 -11.56 0.18 -13.69
CA LEU A 79 -11.96 1.34 -14.48
C LEU A 79 -12.96 1.00 -15.62
N PRO A 80 -12.81 -0.12 -16.36
CA PRO A 80 -13.75 -0.52 -17.40
C PRO A 80 -15.14 -0.91 -16.89
N ASP A 81 -15.27 -1.31 -15.61
CA ASP A 81 -16.54 -1.77 -15.02
C ASP A 81 -17.41 -0.63 -14.47
N LEU A 82 -16.99 0.62 -14.68
CA LEU A 82 -17.75 1.78 -14.24
C LEU A 82 -19.06 1.90 -15.03
N PRO A 83 -20.21 2.14 -14.37
CA PRO A 83 -21.48 2.28 -15.06
C PRO A 83 -21.49 3.55 -15.94
N GLU A 84 -22.17 3.45 -17.07
CA GLU A 84 -22.55 4.60 -17.89
C GLU A 84 -23.52 5.47 -17.08
N THR A 85 -23.27 6.78 -17.04
CA THR A 85 -24.17 7.72 -16.36
C THR A 85 -25.28 8.17 -17.30
N ALA A 86 -26.52 8.17 -16.81
CA ALA A 86 -27.70 8.65 -17.55
C ALA A 86 -27.51 10.11 -18.05
N GLU A 87 -28.17 10.43 -19.16
CA GLU A 87 -27.96 11.56 -20.10
C GLU A 87 -28.11 13.00 -19.56
N ASN A 88 -27.61 13.31 -18.37
CA ASN A 88 -27.50 14.69 -17.89
C ASN A 88 -26.14 15.28 -18.29
N ALA A 89 -26.06 15.76 -19.55
CA ALA A 89 -24.85 16.23 -20.22
C ALA A 89 -24.00 17.25 -19.43
N GLY A 90 -24.61 18.07 -18.56
CA GLY A 90 -23.90 19.05 -17.72
C GLY A 90 -23.16 18.43 -16.53
N SER A 91 -23.61 17.29 -16.01
CA SER A 91 -22.99 16.61 -14.84
C SER A 91 -21.87 15.65 -15.25
N ASN A 92 -21.76 15.30 -16.53
CA ASN A 92 -20.84 14.27 -17.02
C ASN A 92 -19.46 14.81 -17.43
N LEU A 93 -19.30 16.10 -17.71
CA LEU A 93 -18.00 16.67 -18.12
C LEU A 93 -16.90 16.52 -17.06
N ASN A 94 -17.24 16.74 -15.79
CA ASN A 94 -16.30 16.56 -14.68
C ASN A 94 -15.95 15.09 -14.46
N ARG A 95 -16.92 14.19 -14.66
CA ARG A 95 -16.70 12.73 -14.59
C ARG A 95 -15.77 12.29 -15.72
N ASP A 96 -16.08 12.64 -16.96
CA ASP A 96 -15.29 12.23 -18.13
C ASP A 96 -13.86 12.76 -18.08
N SER A 97 -13.68 14.02 -17.68
CA SER A 97 -12.34 14.60 -17.51
C SER A 97 -11.55 13.91 -16.39
N THR A 98 -12.21 13.58 -15.27
CA THR A 98 -11.59 12.83 -14.17
C THR A 98 -11.19 11.42 -14.62
N LEU A 99 -12.07 10.69 -15.30
CA LEU A 99 -11.81 9.33 -15.76
C LEU A 99 -10.72 9.30 -16.84
N LYS A 100 -10.73 10.23 -17.81
CA LYS A 100 -9.66 10.36 -18.82
C LYS A 100 -8.32 10.75 -18.20
N ARG A 101 -8.30 11.57 -17.14
CA ARG A 101 -7.07 11.88 -16.41
C ARG A 101 -6.56 10.64 -15.67
N LEU A 102 -7.45 9.95 -14.94
CA LEU A 102 -7.13 8.77 -14.17
C LEU A 102 -6.57 7.65 -15.07
N ASP A 103 -7.22 7.36 -16.19
CA ASP A 103 -6.76 6.36 -17.17
C ASP A 103 -5.33 6.63 -17.67
N ARG A 104 -5.05 7.88 -18.05
CA ARG A 104 -3.71 8.30 -18.50
C ARG A 104 -2.66 8.18 -17.40
N GLU A 105 -2.99 8.62 -16.19
CA GLU A 105 -2.08 8.53 -15.03
C GLU A 105 -1.75 7.08 -14.68
N LEU A 106 -2.77 6.20 -14.64
CA LEU A 106 -2.60 4.78 -14.35
C LEU A 106 -1.79 4.09 -15.44
N THR A 107 -2.12 4.32 -16.71
CA THR A 107 -1.39 3.76 -17.86
C THR A 107 0.09 4.14 -17.83
N ALA A 108 0.39 5.42 -17.60
CA ALA A 108 1.77 5.90 -17.51
C ALA A 108 2.52 5.26 -16.34
N ALA A 109 1.91 5.20 -15.16
CA ALA A 109 2.52 4.62 -13.96
C ALA A 109 2.81 3.11 -14.11
N LEU A 110 1.88 2.34 -14.68
CA LEU A 110 2.03 0.89 -14.87
C LEU A 110 3.06 0.57 -15.97
N THR A 111 3.13 1.36 -17.03
CA THR A 111 4.13 1.20 -18.09
C THR A 111 5.55 1.43 -17.56
N GLN A 112 5.76 2.48 -16.76
CA GLN A 112 7.07 2.77 -16.15
C GLN A 112 7.48 1.73 -15.12
N HIS A 113 6.53 1.12 -14.39
CA HIS A 113 6.81 0.04 -13.45
C HIS A 113 7.30 -1.23 -14.16
N HIS A 114 6.65 -1.62 -15.26
CA HIS A 114 7.08 -2.77 -16.08
C HIS A 114 8.47 -2.57 -16.72
N ALA A 115 8.85 -1.33 -17.05
CA ALA A 115 10.19 -1.04 -17.59
C ALA A 115 11.31 -1.10 -16.53
N ARG A 116 10.99 -1.15 -15.23
CA ARG A 116 11.94 -1.13 -14.11
C ARG A 116 11.98 -2.45 -13.31
N SER A 117 11.06 -3.37 -13.60
CA SER A 117 10.98 -4.70 -12.98
C SER A 117 11.76 -5.72 -13.80
#